data_AF-A0A225C7P3-F1
#
_entry.id   AF-A0A225C7P3-F1
#
_cell.length_a   1.000
_cell.length_b   1.000
_cell.length_c   1.000
_cell.angle_alpha   90.00
_cell.angle_beta   90.00
_cell.angle_gamma   90.00
#
_symmetry.space_group_name_H-M   'P 1'
#
loop_
_entity.id
_entity.type
_entity.pdbx_description
1 polymer ?
#
loop_
_entity_poly.entity_id
_entity_poly.type
_entity_poly.pdbx_seq_one_letter_code
_entity_poly.pdbx_strand_id
1 'polypeptide(L)'
;MAGVAAALAIAPSFTRADLAVAATAITYTWPFANVVLPDRRYGQQWDAYRPDGRKHAGADFNVGVAYRGTPVLSIADGTVVRGRYTAEASGTQTYTFGNFVTIRNGDGIYATYAHMDGAPLVNPGDRVSRGQTVGRLGSTGTNVFHLHLEMRTGDHAGDFTTQDDFDPVPFIQARLDVPIPPRSKTYRKGKRCT
;
A
#
# COMPACT_ATOMS: atom_id res chain seq x y z
N MET A 1 33.46 -35.02 -28.79
CA MET A 1 32.28 -34.55 -29.55
C MET A 1 31.07 -34.65 -28.62
N ALA A 2 30.51 -33.49 -28.25
CA ALA A 2 29.16 -33.20 -27.74
C ALA A 2 29.26 -32.12 -26.65
N GLY A 3 29.08 -30.87 -27.10
CA GLY A 3 29.13 -29.67 -26.27
C GLY A 3 27.91 -29.53 -25.37
N VAL A 4 28.14 -28.97 -24.19
CA VAL A 4 27.06 -28.48 -23.32
C VAL A 4 26.78 -27.04 -23.74
N ALA A 5 25.61 -26.82 -24.34
CA ALA A 5 25.13 -25.48 -24.63
C ALA A 5 24.83 -24.76 -23.31
N ALA A 6 25.56 -23.68 -23.03
CA ALA A 6 25.22 -22.74 -21.99
C ALA A 6 23.94 -22.00 -22.40
N ALA A 7 22.85 -22.23 -21.68
CA ALA A 7 21.66 -21.40 -21.80
C ALA A 7 22.00 -19.99 -21.26
N LEU A 8 22.19 -19.05 -22.17
CA LEU A 8 22.35 -17.63 -21.85
C LEU A 8 21.02 -17.13 -21.27
N ALA A 9 20.92 -17.05 -19.95
CA ALA A 9 19.81 -16.39 -19.29
C ALA A 9 19.92 -14.89 -19.62
N ILE A 10 18.97 -14.38 -20.40
CA ILE A 10 18.81 -12.94 -20.60
C ILE A 10 18.27 -12.39 -19.27
N ALA A 11 19.18 -11.92 -18.42
CA ALA A 11 18.81 -11.07 -17.31
C ALA A 11 18.19 -9.79 -17.89
N PRO A 12 17.06 -9.30 -17.36
CA PRO A 12 16.51 -8.02 -17.81
C PRO A 12 17.55 -6.92 -17.57
N SER A 13 17.81 -6.14 -18.62
CA SER A 13 18.75 -5.03 -18.59
C SER A 13 18.14 -3.88 -17.78
N PHE A 14 18.60 -3.71 -16.55
CA PHE A 14 18.24 -2.56 -15.71
C PHE A 14 19.15 -1.38 -16.05
N THR A 15 18.55 -0.23 -16.33
CA THR A 15 19.23 1.04 -16.55
C THR A 15 19.85 1.57 -15.25
N ARG A 16 20.73 2.57 -15.33
CA ARG A 16 21.28 3.24 -14.14
C ARG A 16 20.21 3.92 -13.27
N ALA A 17 19.03 4.22 -13.84
CA ALA A 17 17.86 4.71 -13.10
C ALA A 17 17.18 3.59 -12.30
N ASP A 18 17.16 2.36 -12.83
CA ASP A 18 16.63 1.18 -12.12
C ASP A 18 17.52 0.78 -10.92
N LEU A 19 18.81 1.11 -10.96
CA LEU A 19 19.74 0.90 -9.83
C LEU A 19 19.55 1.91 -8.69
N ALA A 20 18.90 3.06 -8.93
CA ALA A 20 18.59 4.04 -7.88
C ALA A 20 17.30 3.70 -7.11
N VAL A 21 16.41 2.88 -7.69
CA VAL A 21 15.22 2.30 -7.03
C VAL A 21 15.60 1.07 -6.16
N ALA A 22 16.84 0.58 -6.28
CA ALA A 22 17.38 -0.56 -5.52
C ALA A 22 18.23 -0.16 -4.30
N ALA A 23 17.88 0.93 -3.60
CA ALA A 23 18.54 1.37 -2.37
C ALA A 23 17.49 1.82 -1.34
N THR A 24 16.69 0.95 -0.75
CA THR A 24 17.04 -0.13 0.17
C THR A 24 15.86 -1.10 0.18
N ALA A 25 16.08 -2.41 0.27
CA ALA A 25 15.00 -3.37 0.49
C ALA A 25 14.47 -3.18 1.92
N ILE A 26 13.70 -2.10 2.15
CA ILE A 26 13.01 -1.90 3.41
C ILE A 26 11.86 -2.89 3.47
N THR A 27 11.67 -3.44 4.64
CA THR A 27 10.62 -4.42 4.88
C THR A 27 9.32 -3.69 5.19
N TYR A 28 8.23 -4.19 4.61
CA TYR A 28 6.90 -3.64 4.80
C TYR A 28 6.08 -4.50 5.77
N THR A 29 5.02 -3.91 6.32
CA THR A 29 3.95 -4.60 7.06
C THR A 29 2.60 -4.18 6.52
N TRP A 30 1.57 -4.97 6.80
CA TRP A 30 0.19 -4.52 6.60
C TRP A 30 -0.15 -3.35 7.52
N PRO A 31 -1.06 -2.45 7.10
CA PRO A 31 -1.44 -1.27 7.89
C PRO A 31 -2.32 -1.61 9.11
N PHE A 32 -2.57 -2.90 9.36
CA PHE A 32 -3.34 -3.41 10.48
C PHE A 32 -2.71 -4.70 11.01
N ALA A 33 -2.84 -4.94 12.31
CA ALA A 33 -2.49 -6.23 12.91
C ALA A 33 -3.37 -7.38 12.37
N ASN A 34 -4.67 -7.09 12.18
CA ASN A 34 -5.63 -7.99 11.54
C ASN A 34 -6.17 -7.31 10.28
N VAL A 35 -5.63 -7.70 9.12
CA VAL A 35 -5.98 -7.10 7.83
C VAL A 35 -7.07 -7.90 7.13
N VAL A 36 -8.07 -7.19 6.63
CA VAL A 36 -9.03 -7.64 5.64
C VAL A 36 -8.69 -6.93 4.34
N LEU A 37 -8.34 -7.73 3.33
CA LEU A 37 -7.91 -7.23 2.03
C LEU A 37 -9.09 -6.61 1.24
N PRO A 38 -8.80 -5.69 0.31
CA PRO A 38 -9.80 -5.14 -0.58
C PRO A 38 -10.57 -6.21 -1.36
N ASP A 39 -11.89 -6.05 -1.44
CA ASP A 39 -12.78 -6.91 -2.22
C ASP A 39 -13.17 -6.24 -3.55
N ARG A 40 -12.77 -6.89 -4.65
CA ARG A 40 -13.06 -6.45 -6.02
C ARG A 40 -14.55 -6.27 -6.31
N ARG A 41 -15.42 -7.06 -5.68
CA ARG A 41 -16.87 -7.01 -5.91
C ARG A 41 -17.49 -5.67 -5.48
N TYR A 42 -16.81 -4.97 -4.58
CA TYR A 42 -17.23 -3.67 -4.07
C TYR A 42 -16.34 -2.52 -4.55
N GLY A 43 -15.44 -2.78 -5.51
CA GLY A 43 -14.58 -1.75 -6.10
C GLY A 43 -13.57 -1.14 -5.13
N GLN A 44 -13.10 -1.91 -4.15
CA GLN A 44 -12.17 -1.46 -3.10
C GLN A 44 -10.68 -1.49 -3.53
N GLN A 45 -10.39 -2.02 -4.71
CA GLN A 45 -9.02 -2.24 -5.18
C GLN A 45 -8.57 -1.09 -6.07
N TRP A 46 -7.25 -0.93 -6.17
CA TRP A 46 -6.64 -0.03 -7.14
C TRP A 46 -7.17 -0.31 -8.55
N ASP A 47 -7.39 0.75 -9.32
CA ASP A 47 -7.95 0.75 -10.67
C ASP A 47 -9.40 0.27 -10.80
N ALA A 48 -10.12 0.05 -9.69
CA ALA A 48 -11.56 -0.19 -9.76
C ALA A 48 -12.32 1.04 -10.24
N TYR A 49 -13.34 0.82 -11.08
CA TYR A 49 -14.24 1.90 -11.50
C TYR A 49 -15.18 2.30 -10.37
N ARG A 50 -15.26 3.60 -10.13
CA ARG A 50 -16.22 4.22 -9.22
C ARG A 50 -17.48 4.65 -9.98
N PRO A 51 -18.61 4.88 -9.27
CA PRO A 51 -19.85 5.33 -9.91
C PRO A 51 -19.73 6.65 -10.70
N ASP A 52 -18.77 7.49 -10.36
CA ASP A 52 -18.45 8.74 -11.06
C ASP A 52 -17.54 8.56 -12.28
N GLY A 53 -17.21 7.32 -12.64
CA GLY A 53 -16.35 6.96 -13.77
C GLY A 53 -14.85 7.08 -13.49
N ARG A 54 -14.44 7.57 -12.31
CA ARG A 54 -13.02 7.63 -11.92
C ARG A 54 -12.51 6.27 -11.52
N LYS A 55 -11.20 6.08 -11.68
CA LYS A 55 -10.47 4.92 -11.16
C LYS A 55 -10.07 5.16 -9.71
N HIS A 56 -10.13 4.09 -8.92
CA HIS A 56 -9.69 4.10 -7.53
C HIS A 56 -8.17 4.15 -7.46
N ALA A 57 -7.62 5.25 -6.95
CA ALA A 57 -6.17 5.51 -6.91
C ALA A 57 -5.44 4.81 -5.75
N GLY A 58 -6.11 3.87 -5.08
CA GLY A 58 -5.55 3.18 -3.92
C GLY A 58 -6.38 1.94 -3.58
N ALA A 59 -6.22 1.45 -2.36
CA ALA A 59 -6.89 0.27 -1.86
C ALA A 59 -7.61 0.56 -0.54
N ASP A 60 -8.82 0.05 -0.39
CA ASP A 60 -9.65 0.22 0.80
C ASP A 60 -9.62 -1.04 1.67
N PHE A 61 -9.07 -0.91 2.88
CA PHE A 61 -8.86 -1.99 3.83
C PHE A 61 -9.85 -1.91 5.00
N ASN A 62 -10.18 -3.06 5.58
CA ASN A 62 -11.01 -3.16 6.78
C ASN A 62 -12.31 -2.34 6.66
N VAL A 63 -13.07 -2.61 5.58
CA VAL A 63 -14.29 -1.87 5.26
C VAL A 63 -15.45 -2.30 6.16
N GLY A 64 -16.09 -1.33 6.82
CA GLY A 64 -17.29 -1.51 7.63
C GLY A 64 -17.18 -0.92 9.04
N VAL A 65 -18.33 -0.60 9.64
CA VAL A 65 -18.43 0.05 10.96
C VAL A 65 -17.77 -0.75 12.09
N ALA A 66 -17.69 -2.08 11.95
CA ALA A 66 -17.03 -2.97 12.91
C ALA A 66 -15.52 -2.67 13.09
N TYR A 67 -14.89 -1.99 12.12
CA TYR A 67 -13.47 -1.63 12.16
C TYR A 67 -13.22 -0.20 12.63
N ARG A 68 -14.26 0.56 12.98
CA ARG A 68 -14.10 1.93 13.47
C ARG A 68 -13.12 2.00 14.64
N GLY A 69 -12.22 2.98 14.59
CA GLY A 69 -11.26 3.24 15.67
C GLY A 69 -10.06 2.29 15.70
N THR A 70 -10.02 1.29 14.81
CA THR A 70 -8.89 0.36 14.71
C THR A 70 -7.59 1.13 14.48
N PRO A 71 -6.50 0.84 15.22
CA PRO A 71 -5.20 1.46 15.00
C PRO A 71 -4.73 1.26 13.55
N VAL A 72 -4.39 2.36 12.88
CA VAL A 72 -3.77 2.37 11.55
C VAL A 72 -2.26 2.44 11.74
N LEU A 73 -1.54 1.47 11.20
CA LEU A 73 -0.10 1.30 11.38
C LEU A 73 0.67 1.83 10.17
N SER A 74 1.83 2.44 10.41
CA SER A 74 2.78 2.75 9.35
C SER A 74 3.28 1.46 8.69
N ILE A 75 3.14 1.35 7.38
CA ILE A 75 3.55 0.15 6.62
C ILE A 75 5.07 -0.01 6.55
N ALA A 76 5.84 1.05 6.80
CA ALA A 76 7.30 1.04 6.79
C ALA A 76 7.88 2.15 7.71
N ASP A 77 9.19 2.11 7.93
CA ASP A 77 9.93 3.24 8.50
C ASP A 77 9.90 4.43 7.52
N GLY A 78 9.75 5.65 8.04
CA GLY A 78 9.68 6.82 7.18
C GLY A 78 9.56 8.14 7.92
N THR A 79 9.29 9.19 7.14
CA THR A 79 9.05 10.55 7.63
C THR A 79 7.69 11.03 7.18
N VAL A 80 6.90 11.60 8.08
CA VAL A 80 5.63 12.23 7.73
C VAL A 80 5.93 13.51 6.94
N VAL A 81 5.42 13.59 5.72
CA VAL A 81 5.68 14.73 4.81
C VAL A 81 4.46 15.61 4.63
N ARG A 82 3.26 15.07 4.87
CA ARG A 82 2.00 15.82 4.80
C ARG A 82 1.02 15.26 5.84
N GLY A 83 0.15 16.11 6.32
CA GLY A 83 -0.91 15.74 7.24
C GLY A 83 -2.04 16.74 7.13
N ARG A 84 -3.26 16.25 7.26
CA ARG A 84 -4.45 17.10 7.31
C ARG A 84 -5.33 16.64 8.44
N TYR A 85 -5.73 17.61 9.25
CA TYR A 85 -6.76 17.46 10.24
C TYR A 85 -7.85 18.51 10.03
N THR A 86 -9.08 18.06 10.12
CA THR A 86 -10.27 18.89 10.25
C THR A 86 -11.10 18.36 11.41
N ALA A 87 -11.79 19.25 12.11
CA ALA A 87 -12.76 18.88 13.15
C ALA A 87 -14.05 18.27 12.57
N GLU A 88 -14.03 17.82 11.32
CA GLU A 88 -15.15 17.15 10.68
C GLU A 88 -15.40 15.80 11.32
N ALA A 89 -16.68 15.50 11.52
CA ALA A 89 -17.11 14.21 12.03
C ALA A 89 -16.92 13.11 10.98
N SER A 90 -16.62 11.89 11.42
CA SER A 90 -16.70 10.70 10.58
C SER A 90 -18.08 10.61 9.91
N GLY A 91 -18.12 10.39 8.60
CA GLY A 91 -19.36 10.40 7.80
C GLY A 91 -19.66 11.71 7.06
N THR A 92 -18.75 12.69 7.06
CA THR A 92 -18.85 13.90 6.23
C THR A 92 -18.11 13.72 4.91
N GLN A 93 -18.53 14.40 3.84
CA GLN A 93 -17.94 14.28 2.49
C GLN A 93 -17.44 15.62 1.94
N THR A 94 -16.87 16.47 2.80
CA THR A 94 -16.39 17.80 2.40
C THR A 94 -15.04 17.75 1.69
N TYR A 95 -14.20 16.76 2.01
CA TYR A 95 -12.85 16.60 1.48
C TYR A 95 -12.57 15.14 1.15
N THR A 96 -12.11 14.86 -0.06
CA THR A 96 -11.99 13.50 -0.60
C THR A 96 -11.16 12.53 0.23
N PHE A 97 -10.13 13.00 0.93
CA PHE A 97 -9.31 12.17 1.82
C PHE A 97 -9.68 12.31 3.31
N GLY A 98 -10.58 13.24 3.66
CA GLY A 98 -10.88 13.57 5.05
C GLY A 98 -9.63 13.97 5.83
N ASN A 99 -9.45 13.34 7.00
CA ASN A 99 -8.23 13.42 7.80
C ASN A 99 -7.24 12.36 7.31
N PHE A 100 -6.00 12.77 7.07
CA PHE A 100 -5.00 11.88 6.48
C PHE A 100 -3.56 12.26 6.88
N VAL A 101 -2.64 11.32 6.67
CA VAL A 101 -1.19 11.60 6.63
C VAL A 101 -0.56 10.95 5.42
N THR A 102 0.49 11.58 4.89
CA THR A 102 1.37 10.99 3.88
C THR A 102 2.75 10.81 4.49
N ILE A 103 3.28 9.61 4.35
CA ILE A 103 4.59 9.21 4.88
C ILE A 103 5.48 8.88 3.68
N ARG A 104 6.65 9.52 3.63
CA ARG A 104 7.72 9.13 2.71
C ARG A 104 8.54 8.04 3.39
N ASN A 105 8.41 6.83 2.88
CA ASN A 105 9.11 5.65 3.38
C ASN A 105 10.62 5.75 3.09
N GLY A 106 11.41 4.91 3.77
CA GLY A 106 12.86 4.88 3.63
C GLY A 106 13.37 4.60 2.20
N ASP A 107 12.57 3.96 1.36
CA ASP A 107 12.83 3.65 -0.05
C ASP A 107 12.35 4.75 -1.01
N GLY A 108 11.81 5.86 -0.49
CA GLY A 108 11.33 6.99 -1.27
C GLY A 108 9.87 6.88 -1.71
N ILE A 109 9.20 5.75 -1.46
CA ILE A 109 7.78 5.58 -1.75
C ILE A 109 6.92 6.40 -0.80
N TYR A 110 5.86 7.00 -1.31
CA TYR A 110 4.92 7.77 -0.52
C TYR A 110 3.67 6.93 -0.24
N ALA A 111 3.29 6.82 1.03
CA ALA A 111 2.08 6.13 1.47
C ALA A 111 1.14 7.14 2.15
N THR A 112 -0.06 7.30 1.59
CA THR A 112 -1.11 8.16 2.14
C THR A 112 -2.18 7.31 2.81
N TYR A 113 -2.45 7.62 4.08
CA TYR A 113 -3.43 6.95 4.93
C TYR A 113 -4.59 7.91 5.17
N ALA A 114 -5.74 7.63 4.60
CA ALA A 114 -6.86 8.57 4.61
C ALA A 114 -8.08 8.08 5.41
N HIS A 115 -9.08 8.95 5.51
CA HIS A 115 -10.34 8.72 6.22
C HIS A 115 -10.18 8.44 7.72
N MET A 116 -9.18 9.03 8.36
CA MET A 116 -8.93 8.80 9.79
C MET A 116 -10.09 9.28 10.68
N ASP A 117 -10.31 8.61 11.81
CA ASP A 117 -11.21 9.06 12.87
C ASP A 117 -10.46 10.09 13.74
N GLY A 118 -10.80 11.36 13.55
CA GLY A 118 -10.15 12.47 14.27
C GLY A 118 -8.76 12.80 13.73
N ALA A 119 -7.95 13.43 14.59
CA ALA A 119 -6.60 13.87 14.24
C ALA A 119 -5.64 12.68 14.07
N PRO A 120 -4.72 12.73 13.08
CA PRO A 120 -3.58 11.84 13.05
C PRO A 120 -2.77 11.92 14.36
N LEU A 121 -2.12 10.81 14.73
CA LEU A 121 -1.28 10.73 15.93
C LEU A 121 0.17 11.19 15.67
N VAL A 122 0.43 11.68 14.47
CA VAL A 122 1.76 12.12 13.98
C VAL A 122 1.60 13.39 13.16
N ASN A 123 2.67 14.18 13.08
CA ASN A 123 2.71 15.47 12.41
C ASN A 123 3.77 15.50 11.30
N PRO A 124 3.63 16.37 10.28
CA PRO A 124 4.68 16.60 9.30
C PRO A 124 6.03 16.91 9.97
N GLY A 125 7.08 16.20 9.56
CA GLY A 125 8.41 16.24 10.16
C GLY A 125 8.72 15.08 11.11
N ASP A 126 7.70 14.40 11.64
CA ASP A 126 7.90 13.26 12.54
C ASP A 126 8.51 12.06 11.79
N ARG A 127 9.44 11.37 12.46
CA ARG A 127 9.87 10.03 12.03
C ARG A 127 8.92 8.99 12.60
N VAL A 128 8.59 8.00 11.79
CA VAL A 128 7.77 6.87 12.19
C VAL A 128 8.51 5.55 11.98
N SER A 129 8.24 4.59 12.85
CA SER A 129 8.69 3.20 12.67
C SER A 129 7.61 2.36 12.01
N ARG A 130 8.02 1.31 11.28
CA ARG A 130 7.13 0.27 10.79
C ARG A 130 6.32 -0.32 11.94
N GLY A 131 5.00 -0.38 11.76
CA GLY A 131 4.08 -0.86 12.79
C GLY A 131 3.70 0.20 13.84
N GLN A 132 4.28 1.41 13.80
CA GLN A 132 3.85 2.51 14.66
C GLN A 132 2.43 2.92 14.30
N THR A 133 1.57 3.13 15.30
CA THR A 133 0.23 3.69 15.07
C THR A 133 0.33 5.16 14.66
N VAL A 134 -0.25 5.51 13.52
CA VAL A 134 -0.24 6.88 12.96
C VAL A 134 -1.61 7.56 12.99
N GLY A 135 -2.66 6.78 13.29
CA GLY A 135 -4.02 7.25 13.33
C GLY A 135 -4.98 6.12 13.69
N ARG A 136 -6.27 6.39 13.56
CA ARG A 136 -7.34 5.41 13.74
C ARG A 136 -8.24 5.37 12.51
N LEU A 137 -8.70 4.19 12.14
CA LEU A 137 -9.63 4.02 11.03
C LEU A 137 -10.93 4.76 11.33
N GLY A 138 -11.40 5.58 10.38
CA GLY A 138 -12.63 6.34 10.50
C GLY A 138 -13.40 6.35 9.20
N SER A 139 -14.19 7.40 9.02
CA SER A 139 -14.91 7.68 7.77
C SER A 139 -14.95 9.18 7.48
N THR A 140 -13.95 9.96 7.89
CA THR A 140 -13.92 11.38 7.51
C THR A 140 -13.70 11.51 6.00
N GLY A 141 -14.43 12.39 5.32
CA GLY A 141 -14.34 12.53 3.85
C GLY A 141 -15.05 11.43 3.05
N THR A 142 -15.78 10.51 3.70
CA THR A 142 -16.50 9.40 3.09
C THR A 142 -17.69 8.96 3.95
N ASN A 143 -18.60 8.15 3.42
CA ASN A 143 -19.76 7.64 4.19
C ASN A 143 -19.57 6.19 4.68
N VAL A 144 -18.41 5.59 4.42
CA VAL A 144 -18.11 4.19 4.76
C VAL A 144 -16.83 4.13 5.57
N PHE A 145 -16.84 3.43 6.70
CA PHE A 145 -15.64 3.19 7.50
C PHE A 145 -14.65 2.31 6.74
N HIS A 146 -13.45 2.80 6.51
CA HIS A 146 -12.32 2.03 5.95
C HIS A 146 -11.02 2.83 6.07
N LEU A 147 -9.88 2.17 5.85
CA LEU A 147 -8.66 2.88 5.52
C LEU A 147 -8.52 2.90 3.99
N HIS A 148 -8.46 4.10 3.42
CA HIS A 148 -7.96 4.27 2.07
C HIS A 148 -6.44 4.44 2.12
N LEU A 149 -5.72 3.49 1.53
CA LEU A 149 -4.27 3.52 1.41
C LEU A 149 -3.89 3.73 -0.06
N GLU A 150 -3.13 4.78 -0.32
CA GLU A 150 -2.63 5.12 -1.65
C GLU A 150 -1.11 5.16 -1.63
N MET A 151 -0.48 4.53 -2.61
CA MET A 151 0.98 4.44 -2.72
C MET A 151 1.45 5.06 -4.02
N ARG A 152 2.50 5.90 -3.95
CA ARG A 152 3.07 6.63 -5.09
C ARG A 152 4.59 6.46 -5.16
N THR A 153 5.14 6.45 -6.38
CA THR A 153 6.59 6.25 -6.61
C THR A 153 7.44 7.37 -6.00
N GLY A 154 6.87 8.58 -5.89
CA GLY A 154 7.55 9.72 -5.30
C GLY A 154 8.29 10.59 -6.31
N ASP A 155 8.20 10.27 -7.61
CA ASP A 155 8.80 11.06 -8.71
C ASP A 155 8.34 12.53 -8.69
N HIS A 156 7.17 12.78 -8.09
CA HIS A 156 6.58 14.11 -7.95
C HIS A 156 6.37 14.51 -6.48
N ALA A 157 7.28 14.07 -5.59
CA ALA A 157 7.24 14.35 -4.15
C ALA A 157 5.90 14.00 -3.47
N GLY A 158 5.20 12.99 -4.01
CA GLY A 158 3.89 12.55 -3.56
C GLY A 158 2.77 13.55 -3.80
N ASP A 159 2.87 14.46 -4.78
CA ASP A 159 1.74 15.29 -5.21
C ASP A 159 0.53 14.43 -5.64
N PHE A 160 -0.68 14.97 -5.49
CA PHE A 160 -1.93 14.29 -5.90
C PHE A 160 -2.41 14.75 -7.28
N THR A 161 -1.59 15.52 -8.00
CA THR A 161 -1.91 16.09 -9.31
C THR A 161 -1.36 15.25 -10.45
N THR A 162 -0.33 14.45 -10.17
CA THR A 162 0.30 13.52 -11.09
C THR A 162 -0.17 12.11 -10.80
N GLN A 163 -0.52 11.36 -11.84
CA GLN A 163 -0.89 9.95 -11.70
C GLN A 163 0.36 9.06 -11.69
N ASP A 164 1.00 8.97 -10.51
CA ASP A 164 2.12 8.07 -10.19
C ASP A 164 1.75 7.04 -9.10
N ASP A 165 0.45 6.88 -8.85
CA ASP A 165 -0.10 5.87 -7.94
C ASP A 165 -0.04 4.46 -8.53
N PHE A 166 0.11 3.46 -7.65
CA PHE A 166 0.15 2.05 -8.00
C PHE A 166 -0.51 1.18 -6.94
N ASP A 167 -0.82 -0.07 -7.30
CA ASP A 167 -1.54 -1.00 -6.42
C ASP A 167 -0.77 -1.31 -5.12
N PRO A 168 -1.29 -0.89 -3.94
CA PRO A 168 -0.64 -1.12 -2.66
C PRO A 168 -0.54 -2.60 -2.28
N VAL A 169 -1.54 -3.41 -2.66
CA VAL A 169 -1.67 -4.79 -2.17
C VAL A 169 -0.52 -5.69 -2.65
N PRO A 170 -0.27 -5.87 -3.97
CA PRO A 170 0.84 -6.69 -4.44
C PRO A 170 2.20 -6.07 -4.09
N PHE A 171 2.29 -4.74 -3.99
CA PHE A 171 3.54 -4.07 -3.62
C PHE A 171 3.97 -4.40 -2.19
N ILE A 172 3.04 -4.27 -1.22
CA ILE A 172 3.26 -4.61 0.19
C ILE A 172 3.50 -6.11 0.32
N GLN A 173 2.66 -6.94 -0.31
CA GLN A 173 2.75 -8.40 -0.23
C GLN A 173 4.10 -8.93 -0.68
N ALA A 174 4.70 -8.35 -1.72
CA ALA A 174 6.02 -8.72 -2.21
C ALA A 174 7.19 -8.35 -1.26
N ARG A 175 6.92 -7.51 -0.24
CA ARG A 175 7.92 -6.93 0.68
C ARG A 175 7.61 -7.21 2.16
N LEU A 176 6.62 -8.05 2.44
CA LEU A 176 6.41 -8.56 3.79
C LEU A 176 7.62 -9.38 4.22
N ASP A 177 7.91 -9.35 5.52
CA ASP A 177 8.93 -10.21 6.17
C ASP A 177 8.46 -11.68 6.27
N VAL A 178 7.91 -12.21 5.17
CA VAL A 178 7.56 -13.62 5.03
C VAL A 178 8.52 -14.19 4.01
N PRO A 179 9.29 -15.24 4.35
CA PRO A 179 10.14 -15.91 3.38
C PRO A 179 9.31 -16.26 2.15
N ILE A 180 9.75 -15.86 0.96
CA ILE A 180 9.19 -16.39 -0.29
C ILE A 180 9.34 -17.91 -0.17
N PRO A 181 8.24 -18.70 -0.08
CA PRO A 181 8.39 -20.15 -0.04
C PRO A 181 9.13 -20.53 -1.31
N PRO A 182 10.19 -21.39 -1.22
CA PRO A 182 10.93 -21.78 -2.40
C PRO A 182 9.96 -22.28 -3.45
N ARG A 183 10.11 -21.83 -4.70
CA ARG A 183 9.30 -22.33 -5.82
C ARG A 183 9.30 -23.85 -5.73
N SER A 184 8.16 -24.46 -5.45
CA SER A 184 8.09 -25.91 -5.36
C SER A 184 8.53 -26.45 -6.73
N LYS A 185 9.65 -27.17 -6.74
CA LYS A 185 10.00 -27.97 -7.90
C LYS A 185 8.97 -29.09 -7.96
N THR A 186 8.30 -29.17 -9.11
CA THR A 186 7.43 -30.27 -9.58
C THR A 186 6.00 -30.32 -9.04
N TYR A 187 5.06 -29.86 -9.87
CA TYR A 187 3.80 -30.60 -10.06
C TYR A 187 4.01 -31.56 -11.24
N ARG A 188 4.42 -32.79 -10.97
CA ARG A 188 4.29 -33.90 -11.91
C ARG A 188 3.02 -34.65 -11.54
N LYS A 189 1.92 -34.34 -12.22
CA LYS A 189 0.63 -35.04 -12.00
C LYS A 189 0.71 -36.46 -12.55
N GLY A 190 0.52 -37.43 -11.66
CA GLY A 190 -0.31 -38.60 -11.94
C GLY A 190 0.35 -39.81 -12.58
N LYS A 191 0.66 -40.79 -11.73
CA LYS A 191 0.97 -42.20 -11.97
C LYS A 191 -0.07 -42.93 -12.84
N ARG A 192 0.29 -44.12 -13.35
CA ARG A 192 -0.54 -45.32 -13.12
C ARG A 192 0.32 -46.53 -12.77
N CYS A 193 0.06 -47.09 -11.60
CA CYS A 193 0.35 -48.48 -11.28
C CYS A 193 -0.88 -49.30 -11.70
N THR A 194 -0.68 -50.25 -12.61
CA THR A 194 -1.34 -51.56 -12.71
C THR A 194 -0.38 -52.44 -13.50
#